data_AF-A0A6M1L2W1-F1
#
_entry.id   AF-A0A6M1L2W1-F1
#
_cell.length_a   1.000
_cell.length_b   1.000
_cell.length_c   1.000
_cell.angle_alpha   90.00
_cell.angle_beta   90.00
_cell.angle_gamma   90.00
#
_symmetry.space_group_name_H-M   'P 1'
#
loop_
_entity.id
_entity.type
_entity.pdbx_description
1 polymer ?
#
loop_
_entity_poly.entity_id
_entity_poly.type
_entity_poly.pdbx_seq_one_letter_code
_entity_poly.pdbx_strand_id
1 'polypeptide(L)'
;MDVAIVTNAVVAAVSVITVGVSVFFALRQLRLSQGANHTLVAIELLTRDRMSDVFLDSQQFVLTELRASCPPGLRVSDLPPEARKHVNRIALYYNGLGQMLAFDVVDPALLIGTGGYRAREAWSVLEPYILAERAARGESYLANFEHLVVLATERPWSVAVRKLGLRRFGSYPASLGLVTGADHAAAQAPAADSVGERGVGSAGSV
;
A
#
# COMPACT_ATOMS: atom_id res chain seq x y z
N MET A 1 -11.14 56.09 -36.91
CA MET A 1 -11.72 54.76 -36.58
C MET A 1 -13.11 55.01 -36.06
N ASP A 2 -14.12 54.35 -36.63
CA ASP A 2 -15.50 54.50 -36.18
C ASP A 2 -15.66 53.93 -34.77
N VAL A 3 -16.24 54.75 -33.89
CA VAL A 3 -16.55 54.38 -32.49
C VAL A 3 -17.31 53.06 -32.44
N ALA A 4 -18.19 52.79 -33.42
CA ALA A 4 -18.92 51.55 -33.54
C ALA A 4 -18.03 50.30 -33.69
N ILE A 5 -16.92 50.40 -34.44
CA ILE A 5 -15.99 49.27 -34.64
C ILE A 5 -15.25 48.97 -33.33
N VAL A 6 -14.82 50.00 -32.61
CA VAL A 6 -14.14 49.87 -31.32
C VAL A 6 -15.07 49.26 -30.28
N THR A 7 -16.31 49.73 -30.19
CA THR A 7 -17.31 49.22 -29.23
C THR A 7 -17.65 47.75 -29.50
N ASN A 8 -17.86 47.38 -30.77
CA ASN A 8 -18.15 45.99 -31.14
C ASN A 8 -16.97 45.06 -30.85
N ALA A 9 -15.74 45.51 -31.09
CA ALA A 9 -14.54 44.74 -30.76
C ALA A 9 -14.39 44.50 -29.25
N VAL A 10 -14.68 45.52 -28.43
CA VAL A 10 -14.67 45.40 -26.96
C VAL A 10 -15.74 44.42 -26.49
N VAL A 11 -16.97 44.52 -26.99
CA VAL A 11 -18.06 43.60 -26.64
C VAL A 11 -17.70 42.15 -27.00
N ALA A 12 -17.17 41.92 -28.21
CA ALA A 12 -16.74 40.60 -28.64
C ALA A 12 -15.63 40.03 -27.74
N ALA A 13 -14.64 40.84 -27.36
CA ALA A 13 -13.57 40.41 -26.46
C ALA A 13 -14.11 40.02 -25.07
N VAL A 14 -15.03 40.82 -24.52
CA VAL A 14 -15.69 40.52 -23.23
C VAL A 14 -16.50 39.23 -23.31
N SER A 15 -17.23 38.98 -24.41
CA SER A 15 -17.95 37.73 -24.61
C SER A 15 -17.01 36.52 -24.65
N VAL A 16 -15.90 36.60 -25.37
CA VAL A 16 -14.90 35.51 -25.45
C VAL A 16 -14.29 35.22 -24.08
N ILE A 17 -13.92 36.26 -23.32
CA ILE A 17 -13.38 36.10 -21.97
C ILE A 17 -14.41 35.44 -21.05
N THR A 18 -15.67 35.87 -21.12
CA THR A 18 -16.76 35.33 -20.29
C THR A 18 -16.95 33.84 -20.56
N VAL A 19 -17.00 33.45 -21.85
CA VAL A 19 -17.11 32.04 -22.25
C VAL A 19 -15.91 31.24 -21.77
N GLY A 20 -14.68 31.77 -21.92
CA GLY A 20 -13.47 31.10 -21.43
C GLY A 20 -13.48 30.86 -19.92
N VAL A 21 -13.92 31.86 -19.15
CA VAL A 21 -14.07 31.77 -17.70
C VAL A 21 -15.15 30.75 -17.32
N SER A 22 -16.30 30.75 -17.99
CA SER A 22 -17.38 29.77 -17.77
C SER A 22 -16.92 28.34 -18.06
N VAL A 23 -16.21 28.11 -19.18
CA VAL A 23 -15.66 26.78 -19.52
C VAL A 23 -14.63 26.35 -18.48
N PHE A 24 -13.73 27.24 -18.05
CA PHE A 24 -12.76 26.94 -17.01
C PHE A 24 -13.42 26.54 -15.69
N PHE A 25 -14.43 27.28 -15.24
CA PHE A 25 -15.18 26.96 -14.03
C PHE A 25 -15.96 25.66 -14.17
N ALA A 26 -16.59 25.40 -15.32
CA ALA A 26 -17.31 24.16 -15.58
C ALA A 26 -16.36 22.94 -15.56
N LEU A 27 -15.18 23.04 -16.18
CA LEU A 27 -14.16 21.99 -16.12
C LEU A 27 -13.63 21.77 -14.72
N ARG A 28 -13.41 22.86 -13.96
CA ARG A 28 -13.00 22.78 -12.55
C ARG A 28 -14.09 22.14 -11.69
N GLN A 29 -15.35 22.51 -11.90
CA GLN A 29 -16.50 22.01 -11.17
C GLN A 29 -16.77 20.54 -11.50
N LEU A 30 -16.57 20.13 -12.75
CA LEU A 30 -16.64 18.74 -13.19
C LEU A 30 -15.54 17.89 -12.53
N ARG A 31 -14.30 18.37 -12.50
CA ARG A 31 -13.18 17.71 -11.80
C ARG A 31 -13.43 17.59 -10.29
N LEU A 32 -13.98 18.62 -9.66
CA LEU A 32 -14.31 18.60 -8.23
C LEU A 32 -15.48 17.67 -7.92
N SER A 33 -16.49 17.60 -8.80
CA SER A 33 -17.65 16.72 -8.65
C SER A 33 -17.30 15.25 -8.87
N GLN A 34 -16.40 14.94 -9.81
CA GLN A 34 -15.91 13.58 -10.04
C GLN A 34 -15.04 13.07 -8.89
N GLY A 35 -14.25 13.94 -8.22
CA GLY A 35 -13.45 13.54 -7.06
C GLY A 35 -14.27 13.13 -5.83
N ALA A 36 -15.45 13.73 -5.63
CA ALA A 36 -16.25 13.53 -4.41
C ALA A 36 -16.94 12.15 -4.35
N ASN A 37 -17.47 11.66 -5.48
CA ASN A 37 -18.23 10.39 -5.50
C ASN A 37 -17.32 9.16 -5.39
N HIS A 38 -16.16 9.18 -6.04
CA HIS A 38 -15.24 8.03 -6.04
C HIS A 38 -14.49 7.88 -4.70
N THR A 39 -14.24 9.00 -4.02
CA THR A 39 -13.61 9.01 -2.69
C THR A 39 -14.53 8.40 -1.63
N LEU A 40 -15.84 8.62 -1.71
CA LEU A 40 -16.80 8.09 -0.73
C LEU A 40 -16.88 6.56 -0.79
N VAL A 41 -16.92 5.98 -2.00
CA VAL A 41 -16.95 4.52 -2.22
C VAL A 41 -15.65 3.87 -1.73
N ALA A 42 -14.50 4.49 -2.01
CA ALA A 42 -13.22 4.01 -1.51
C ALA A 42 -13.16 4.03 0.02
N ILE A 43 -13.65 5.10 0.65
CA ILE A 43 -13.70 5.21 2.11
C ILE A 43 -14.63 4.16 2.70
N GLU A 44 -15.82 3.95 2.13
CA GLU A 44 -16.76 2.94 2.61
C GLU A 44 -16.17 1.52 2.53
N LEU A 45 -15.53 1.16 1.41
CA LEU A 45 -14.88 -0.13 1.24
C LEU A 45 -13.64 -0.32 2.15
N LEU A 46 -12.88 0.76 2.39
CA LEU A 46 -11.73 0.74 3.28
C LEU A 46 -12.11 0.64 4.76
N THR A 47 -13.27 1.16 5.15
CA THR A 47 -13.69 1.23 6.55
C THR A 47 -14.61 0.10 6.95
N ARG A 48 -15.53 -0.32 6.08
CA ARG A 48 -16.56 -1.31 6.42
C ARG A 48 -16.03 -2.74 6.50
N ASP A 49 -15.32 -3.20 5.46
CA ASP A 49 -14.82 -4.58 5.43
C ASP A 49 -13.63 -4.78 6.36
N ARG A 50 -12.74 -3.79 6.42
CA ARG A 50 -11.50 -3.83 7.22
C ARG A 50 -11.75 -3.86 8.73
N MET A 51 -12.88 -3.33 9.19
CA MET A 51 -13.21 -3.27 10.62
C MET A 51 -14.14 -4.41 11.07
N SER A 52 -14.45 -5.37 10.20
CA SER A 52 -15.19 -6.56 10.62
C SER A 52 -14.31 -7.48 11.47
N ASP A 53 -14.87 -8.05 12.53
CA ASP A 53 -14.18 -9.01 13.41
C ASP A 53 -13.59 -10.16 12.58
N VAL A 54 -14.36 -10.63 11.61
CA VAL A 54 -13.98 -11.69 10.68
C VAL A 54 -12.74 -11.34 9.84
N PHE A 55 -12.59 -10.07 9.44
CA PHE A 55 -11.41 -9.60 8.73
C PHE A 55 -10.20 -9.52 9.67
N LEU A 56 -10.40 -8.96 10.87
CA LEU A 56 -9.35 -8.84 11.88
C LEU A 56 -8.81 -10.21 12.31
N ASP A 57 -9.68 -11.18 12.54
CA ASP A 57 -9.33 -12.57 12.84
C ASP A 57 -8.53 -13.20 11.70
N SER A 58 -8.97 -12.97 10.45
CA SER A 58 -8.25 -13.50 9.28
C SER A 58 -6.88 -12.86 9.11
N GLN A 59 -6.76 -11.58 9.44
CA GLN A 59 -5.50 -10.86 9.38
C GLN A 59 -4.56 -11.34 10.48
N GLN A 60 -5.07 -11.52 11.70
CA GLN A 60 -4.31 -12.09 12.80
C GLN A 60 -3.79 -13.48 12.42
N PHE A 61 -4.67 -14.38 11.98
CA PHE A 61 -4.28 -15.72 11.55
C PHE A 61 -3.19 -15.69 10.47
N VAL A 62 -3.38 -14.89 9.41
CA VAL A 62 -2.40 -14.78 8.33
C VAL A 62 -1.05 -14.28 8.85
N LEU A 63 -1.03 -13.26 9.70
CA LEU A 63 0.20 -12.64 10.17
C LEU A 63 0.94 -13.46 11.24
N THR A 64 0.23 -14.18 12.10
CA THR A 64 0.83 -14.86 13.26
C THR A 64 0.83 -16.38 13.21
N GLU A 65 -0.17 -17.00 12.60
CA GLU A 65 -0.40 -18.45 12.71
C GLU A 65 -0.11 -19.21 11.41
N LEU A 66 -0.33 -18.59 10.25
CA LEU A 66 -0.24 -19.26 8.95
C LEU A 66 1.08 -20.01 8.74
N ARG A 67 2.22 -19.37 9.03
CA ARG A 67 3.56 -19.99 8.86
C ARG A 67 3.84 -21.11 9.86
N ALA A 68 3.17 -21.10 11.01
CA ALA A 68 3.31 -22.17 12.01
C ALA A 68 2.45 -23.37 11.63
N SER A 69 1.25 -23.13 11.09
CA SER A 69 0.29 -24.19 10.74
C SER A 69 0.51 -24.78 9.35
N CYS A 70 1.10 -24.02 8.41
CA CYS A 70 1.29 -24.44 7.02
C CYS A 70 2.72 -24.08 6.57
N PRO A 71 3.46 -25.02 5.95
CA PRO A 71 4.77 -24.71 5.40
C PRO A 71 4.70 -23.66 4.27
N PRO A 72 5.64 -22.70 4.23
CA PRO A 72 5.74 -21.77 3.12
C PRO A 72 6.04 -22.52 1.81
N GLY A 73 5.42 -22.11 0.70
CA GLY A 73 5.59 -22.72 -0.62
C GLY A 73 4.51 -23.75 -0.99
N LEU A 74 3.57 -24.03 -0.09
CA LEU A 74 2.30 -24.65 -0.48
C LEU A 74 1.49 -23.69 -1.36
N ARG A 75 0.80 -24.25 -2.36
CA ARG A 75 -0.15 -23.50 -3.15
C ARG A 75 -1.33 -23.08 -2.27
N VAL A 76 -1.87 -21.88 -2.48
CA VAL A 76 -3.05 -21.40 -1.74
C VAL A 76 -4.22 -22.37 -1.89
N SER A 77 -4.38 -22.97 -3.06
CA SER A 77 -5.40 -23.97 -3.32
C SER A 77 -5.24 -25.26 -2.50
N ASP A 78 -4.01 -25.61 -2.13
CA ASP A 78 -3.68 -26.84 -1.38
C ASP A 78 -3.70 -26.64 0.15
N LEU A 79 -3.87 -25.39 0.62
CA LEU A 79 -3.97 -25.11 2.04
C LEU A 79 -5.21 -25.79 2.67
N PRO A 80 -5.15 -26.16 3.97
CA PRO A 80 -6.30 -26.63 4.71
C PRO A 80 -7.48 -25.65 4.57
N PRO A 81 -8.74 -26.14 4.50
CA PRO A 81 -9.90 -25.30 4.18
C PRO A 81 -10.03 -24.04 5.03
N GLU A 82 -9.75 -24.12 6.33
CA GLU A 82 -9.83 -22.97 7.24
C GLU A 82 -8.70 -21.96 6.99
N ALA A 83 -7.45 -22.42 6.87
CA ALA A 83 -6.32 -21.55 6.53
C ALA A 83 -6.53 -20.86 5.18
N ARG A 84 -7.04 -21.61 4.19
CA ARG A 84 -7.34 -21.09 2.85
C ARG A 84 -8.41 -19.99 2.88
N LYS A 85 -9.43 -20.09 3.73
CA LYS A 85 -10.45 -19.04 3.89
C LYS A 85 -9.83 -17.73 4.38
N HIS A 86 -8.98 -17.80 5.41
CA HIS A 86 -8.30 -16.61 5.94
C HIS A 86 -7.35 -16.00 4.91
N VAL A 87 -6.53 -16.82 4.25
CA VAL A 87 -5.62 -16.38 3.19
C VAL A 87 -6.39 -15.72 2.05
N ASN A 88 -7.44 -16.37 1.52
CA ASN A 88 -8.23 -15.81 0.43
C ASN A 88 -8.89 -14.50 0.82
N ARG A 89 -9.41 -14.36 2.04
CA ARG A 89 -10.03 -13.11 2.49
C ARG A 89 -9.05 -11.94 2.44
N ILE A 90 -7.86 -12.13 3.01
CA ILE A 90 -6.83 -11.08 3.06
C ILE A 90 -6.27 -10.80 1.66
N ALA A 91 -5.92 -11.84 0.92
CA ALA A 91 -5.36 -11.73 -0.41
C ALA A 91 -6.32 -11.05 -1.40
N LEU A 92 -7.59 -11.45 -1.41
CA LEU A 92 -8.59 -10.89 -2.32
C LEU A 92 -8.97 -9.46 -1.94
N TYR A 93 -9.00 -9.12 -0.64
CA TYR A 93 -9.20 -7.76 -0.18
C TYR A 93 -8.12 -6.82 -0.74
N TYR A 94 -6.84 -7.15 -0.53
CA TYR A 94 -5.75 -6.30 -1.03
C TYR A 94 -5.62 -6.34 -2.56
N ASN A 95 -5.96 -7.46 -3.20
CA ASN A 95 -6.06 -7.52 -4.66
C ASN A 95 -7.15 -6.59 -5.21
N GLY A 96 -8.29 -6.49 -4.53
CA GLY A 96 -9.36 -5.54 -4.87
C GLY A 96 -8.90 -4.08 -4.75
N LEU A 97 -8.17 -3.74 -3.67
CA LEU A 97 -7.59 -2.40 -3.52
C LEU A 97 -6.57 -2.10 -4.63
N GLY A 98 -5.73 -3.06 -4.98
CA GLY A 98 -4.80 -2.94 -6.09
C GLY A 98 -5.49 -2.77 -7.45
N GLN A 99 -6.64 -3.42 -7.64
CA GLN A 99 -7.44 -3.27 -8.86
C GLN A 99 -8.01 -1.86 -8.99
N MET A 100 -8.47 -1.26 -7.88
CA MET A 100 -8.92 0.13 -7.87
C MET A 100 -7.80 1.11 -8.24
N LEU A 101 -6.56 0.83 -7.81
CA LEU A 101 -5.39 1.62 -8.21
C LEU A 101 -5.06 1.44 -9.68
N ALA A 102 -5.08 0.20 -10.18
CA ALA A 102 -4.78 -0.11 -11.58
C ALA A 102 -5.76 0.56 -12.56
N PHE A 103 -7.01 0.75 -12.16
CA PHE A 103 -8.05 1.42 -12.95
C PHE A 103 -8.21 2.92 -12.65
N ASP A 104 -7.32 3.51 -11.85
CA ASP A 104 -7.37 4.93 -11.46
C ASP A 104 -8.72 5.36 -10.86
N VAL A 105 -9.37 4.44 -10.13
CA VAL A 105 -10.68 4.68 -9.51
C VAL A 105 -10.53 5.55 -8.26
N VAL A 106 -9.36 5.52 -7.61
CA VAL A 106 -9.10 6.17 -6.32
C VAL A 106 -7.73 6.82 -6.34
N ASP A 107 -7.59 8.00 -5.72
CA ASP A 107 -6.28 8.63 -5.52
C ASP A 107 -5.34 7.67 -4.77
N PRO A 108 -4.19 7.29 -5.36
CA PRO A 108 -3.26 6.37 -4.70
C PRO A 108 -2.80 6.82 -3.32
N ALA A 109 -2.76 8.13 -3.05
CA ALA A 109 -2.37 8.63 -1.74
C ALA A 109 -3.35 8.22 -0.63
N LEU A 110 -4.65 8.08 -0.92
CA LEU A 110 -5.65 7.63 0.03
C LEU A 110 -5.43 6.16 0.41
N LEU A 111 -5.25 5.29 -0.59
CA LEU A 111 -5.06 3.86 -0.37
C LEU A 111 -3.70 3.54 0.25
N ILE A 112 -2.63 4.15 -0.23
CA ILE A 112 -1.28 3.94 0.29
C ILE A 112 -1.16 4.52 1.71
N GLY A 113 -1.74 5.69 1.96
CA GLY A 113 -1.70 6.35 3.28
C GLY A 113 -2.45 5.59 4.38
N THR A 114 -3.49 4.84 4.02
CA THR A 114 -4.34 4.11 5.00
C THR A 114 -4.02 2.63 5.10
N GLY A 115 -3.69 1.98 3.98
CA GLY A 115 -3.55 0.52 3.89
C GLY A 115 -2.17 0.02 3.46
N GLY A 116 -1.29 0.88 2.96
CA GLY A 116 -0.03 0.49 2.32
C GLY A 116 0.91 -0.31 3.23
N TYR A 117 1.05 0.10 4.50
CA TYR A 117 1.87 -0.64 5.48
C TYR A 117 1.37 -2.07 5.68
N ARG A 118 0.07 -2.23 5.96
CA ARG A 118 -0.53 -3.54 6.23
C ARG A 118 -0.57 -4.43 4.99
N ALA A 119 -0.72 -3.84 3.80
CA ALA A 119 -0.62 -4.56 2.53
C ALA A 119 0.78 -5.16 2.34
N ARG A 120 1.84 -4.38 2.64
CA ARG A 120 3.23 -4.88 2.60
C ARG A 120 3.48 -5.99 3.61
N GLU A 121 2.97 -5.83 4.83
CA GLU A 121 3.11 -6.82 5.89
C GLU A 121 2.43 -8.15 5.49
N ALA A 122 1.19 -8.09 5.03
CA ALA A 122 0.46 -9.25 4.52
C ALA A 122 1.17 -9.90 3.31
N TRP A 123 1.69 -9.09 2.37
CA TRP A 123 2.45 -9.60 1.24
C TRP A 123 3.68 -10.40 1.69
N SER A 124 4.46 -9.87 2.63
CA SER A 124 5.67 -10.56 3.11
C SER A 124 5.40 -11.96 3.65
N VAL A 125 4.20 -12.20 4.18
CA VAL A 125 3.78 -13.52 4.67
C VAL A 125 3.20 -14.38 3.57
N LEU A 126 2.38 -13.80 2.69
CA LEU A 126 1.63 -14.53 1.67
C LEU A 126 2.44 -14.82 0.39
N GLU A 127 3.45 -14.02 0.08
CA GLU A 127 4.31 -14.13 -1.09
C GLU A 127 4.72 -15.57 -1.44
N PRO A 128 5.30 -16.39 -0.54
CA PRO A 128 5.70 -17.75 -0.89
C PRO A 128 4.53 -18.64 -1.33
N TYR A 129 3.33 -18.44 -0.79
CA TYR A 129 2.13 -19.20 -1.16
C TYR A 129 1.55 -18.72 -2.51
N ILE A 130 1.59 -17.40 -2.73
CA ILE A 130 1.13 -16.78 -3.97
C ILE A 130 2.04 -17.19 -5.13
N LEU A 131 3.37 -17.17 -4.93
CA LEU A 131 4.34 -17.61 -5.93
C LEU A 131 4.18 -19.10 -6.27
N ALA A 132 3.94 -19.95 -5.26
CA ALA A 132 3.64 -21.37 -5.49
C ALA A 132 2.36 -21.56 -6.32
N GLU A 133 1.31 -20.80 -6.05
CA GLU A 133 0.07 -20.83 -6.84
C GLU A 133 0.30 -20.35 -8.27
N ARG A 134 1.08 -19.27 -8.46
CA ARG A 134 1.44 -18.73 -9.78
C ARG A 134 2.25 -19.71 -10.62
N ALA A 135 3.13 -20.48 -10.00
CA ALA A 135 3.87 -21.53 -10.70
C ALA A 135 2.93 -22.58 -11.32
N ALA A 136 1.75 -22.80 -10.74
CA ALA A 136 0.75 -23.75 -11.26
C ALA A 136 -0.30 -23.11 -12.18
N ARG A 137 -0.68 -21.84 -11.95
CA ARG A 137 -1.83 -21.19 -12.62
C ARG A 137 -1.46 -20.02 -13.54
N GLY A 138 -0.21 -19.58 -13.51
CA GLY A 138 0.28 -18.41 -14.24
C GLY A 138 0.37 -17.15 -13.38
N GLU A 139 1.11 -16.17 -13.90
CA GLU A 139 1.53 -14.95 -13.20
C GLU A 139 0.37 -14.01 -12.80
N SER A 140 -0.79 -14.14 -13.44
CA SER A 140 -1.93 -13.24 -13.21
C SER A 140 -2.58 -13.40 -11.83
N TYR A 141 -2.33 -14.52 -11.13
CA TYR A 141 -2.91 -14.76 -9.81
C TYR A 141 -2.45 -13.69 -8.81
N LEU A 142 -3.41 -12.91 -8.32
CA LEU A 142 -3.20 -11.80 -7.38
C LEU A 142 -2.21 -10.72 -7.86
N ALA A 143 -2.07 -10.52 -9.18
CA ALA A 143 -1.18 -9.50 -9.74
C ALA A 143 -1.51 -8.07 -9.26
N ASN A 144 -2.78 -7.76 -9.00
CA ASN A 144 -3.14 -6.44 -8.50
C ASN A 144 -2.73 -6.23 -7.04
N PHE A 145 -2.71 -7.29 -6.22
CA PHE A 145 -2.18 -7.18 -4.86
C PHE A 145 -0.69 -6.83 -4.89
N GLU A 146 0.08 -7.48 -5.74
CA GLU A 146 1.49 -7.14 -5.95
C GLU A 146 1.67 -5.69 -6.42
N HIS A 147 0.86 -5.25 -7.38
CA HIS A 147 0.86 -3.85 -7.84
C HIS A 147 0.64 -2.85 -6.69
N LEU A 148 -0.31 -3.11 -5.80
CA LEU A 148 -0.52 -2.30 -4.59
C LEU A 148 0.72 -2.25 -3.70
N VAL A 149 1.37 -3.39 -3.50
CA VAL A 149 2.55 -3.53 -2.63
C VAL A 149 3.76 -2.81 -3.22
N VAL A 150 3.96 -2.90 -4.54
CA VAL A 150 4.98 -2.16 -5.28
C VAL A 150 4.75 -0.66 -5.10
N LEU A 151 3.54 -0.17 -5.37
CA LEU A 151 3.22 1.25 -5.19
C LEU A 151 3.40 1.72 -3.74
N ALA A 152 3.03 0.89 -2.76
CA ALA A 152 3.22 1.18 -1.35
C ALA A 152 4.69 1.18 -0.90
N THR A 153 5.58 0.55 -1.68
CA THR A 153 7.02 0.53 -1.44
C THR A 153 7.71 1.72 -2.11
N GLU A 154 7.32 2.04 -3.34
CA GLU A 154 7.86 3.17 -4.12
C GLU A 154 7.41 4.53 -3.59
N ARG A 155 6.24 4.59 -2.95
CA ARG A 155 5.67 5.83 -2.39
C ARG A 155 5.71 5.76 -0.87
N PRO A 156 6.73 6.35 -0.22
CA PRO A 156 6.82 6.35 1.23
C PRO A 156 5.57 6.94 1.85
N TRP A 157 5.09 6.33 2.93
CA TRP A 157 3.93 6.80 3.69
C TRP A 157 4.02 8.28 4.06
N SER A 158 5.24 8.79 4.29
CA SER A 158 5.49 10.20 4.57
C SER A 158 5.06 11.16 3.47
N VAL A 159 5.15 10.74 2.21
CA VAL A 159 4.71 11.50 1.04
C VAL A 159 3.19 11.46 0.94
N ALA A 160 2.58 10.28 1.12
CA ALA A 160 1.13 10.11 1.09
C ALA A 160 0.43 10.95 2.19
N VAL A 161 0.93 10.90 3.42
CA VAL A 161 0.43 11.68 4.57
C VAL A 161 0.47 13.18 4.33
N ARG A 162 1.56 13.67 3.73
CA ARG A 162 1.71 15.09 3.43
C ARG A 162 0.67 15.55 2.40
N LYS A 163 0.44 14.75 1.36
CA LYS A 163 -0.59 15.02 0.35
C LYS A 163 -2.01 15.00 0.96
N LEU A 164 -2.26 14.14 1.94
CA LEU A 164 -3.53 14.06 2.67
C LEU A 164 -3.68 15.14 3.76
N GLY A 165 -2.65 15.93 4.05
CA GLY A 165 -2.69 16.95 5.10
C GLY A 165 -2.81 16.39 6.53
N LEU A 166 -2.45 15.11 6.78
CA LEU A 166 -2.55 14.55 8.12
C LEU A 166 -1.47 15.16 9.02
N ARG A 167 -1.89 15.58 10.22
CA ARG A 167 -1.02 16.22 11.21
C ARG A 167 -0.23 15.15 11.98
N ARG A 168 0.98 15.52 12.39
CA ARG A 168 1.88 14.66 13.18
C ARG A 168 2.10 15.28 14.56
N PHE A 169 2.15 14.44 15.58
CA PHE A 169 2.62 14.84 16.91
C PHE A 169 4.16 14.98 16.88
N GLY A 170 4.69 16.19 17.09
CA GLY A 170 6.12 16.46 17.30
C GLY A 170 7.11 15.89 16.25
N SER A 171 8.40 16.14 16.46
CA SER A 171 9.46 15.50 15.67
C SER A 171 9.59 14.02 16.06
N TYR A 172 9.01 13.13 15.24
CA TYR A 172 9.29 11.70 15.29
C TYR A 172 10.79 11.45 14.99
N PRO A 173 11.43 10.44 15.61
CA PRO A 173 12.75 9.99 15.22
C PRO A 173 12.79 9.73 13.71
N ALA A 174 13.80 10.27 13.02
CA ALA A 174 13.98 10.09 11.57
C ALA A 174 14.12 8.61 11.16
N SER A 175 14.39 7.72 12.12
CA SER A 175 14.49 6.27 11.95
C SER A 175 13.14 5.54 11.82
N LEU A 176 12.02 6.14 12.21
CA LEU A 176 10.70 5.50 12.11
C LEU A 176 10.17 5.58 10.66
N GLY A 177 10.39 4.51 9.89
CA GLY A 177 9.83 4.30 8.54
C GLY A 177 10.85 4.27 7.40
N LEU A 178 12.15 4.34 7.69
CA LEU A 178 13.23 4.14 6.72
C LEU A 178 14.00 2.85 7.03
N VAL A 179 13.32 1.70 7.05
CA VAL A 179 14.02 0.43 6.94
C VAL A 179 14.41 0.28 5.47
N THR A 180 15.55 0.84 5.11
CA THR A 180 16.23 0.52 3.85
C THR A 180 16.62 -0.97 3.90
N GLY A 181 16.50 -1.68 2.78
CA GLY A 181 16.72 -3.14 2.70
C GLY A 181 18.07 -3.68 3.22
N ALA A 182 18.99 -2.82 3.66
CA ALA A 182 20.22 -3.18 4.35
C ALA A 182 19.98 -3.77 5.76
N ASP A 183 18.91 -3.39 6.47
CA ASP A 183 18.70 -3.84 7.86
C ASP A 183 18.26 -5.30 7.96
N HIS A 184 17.65 -5.86 6.91
CA HIS A 184 17.31 -7.29 6.84
C HIS A 184 18.56 -8.17 6.64
N ALA A 185 19.60 -7.65 5.98
CA ALA A 185 20.87 -8.37 5.83
C ALA A 185 21.66 -8.40 7.15
N ALA A 186 21.58 -7.34 7.97
CA ALA A 186 22.27 -7.29 9.26
C ALA A 186 21.61 -8.16 10.34
N ALA A 187 20.29 -8.38 10.27
CA ALA A 187 19.55 -9.19 11.25
C ALA A 187 19.65 -10.71 11.00
N GLN A 188 20.20 -11.15 9.86
CA GLN A 188 20.34 -12.57 9.49
C GLN A 188 21.76 -13.12 9.58
N ALA A 189 22.74 -12.32 10.02
CA ALA A 189 24.08 -12.83 10.28
C ALA A 189 24.04 -13.73 11.55
N PRO A 190 24.35 -15.03 11.46
CA PRO A 190 24.44 -15.87 12.64
C PRO A 190 25.58 -15.34 13.52
N ALA A 191 25.30 -15.16 14.81
CA ALA A 191 26.30 -14.84 15.81
C ALA A 191 27.36 -15.94 15.79
N ALA A 192 28.51 -15.65 15.16
CA ALA A 192 29.64 -16.54 15.15
C ALA A 192 30.15 -16.71 16.58
N ASP A 193 30.19 -17.96 17.02
CA ASP A 193 30.74 -18.44 18.28
C ASP A 193 32.08 -17.78 18.61
N SER A 194 32.11 -17.01 19.70
CA SER A 194 33.35 -16.73 20.43
C SER A 194 33.58 -17.85 21.45
N VAL A 195 33.94 -19.04 20.97
CA VAL A 195 34.57 -20.08 21.78
C VAL A 195 36.08 -20.02 21.49
N GLY A 196 36.76 -19.15 22.24
CA GLY A 196 38.22 -19.02 22.25
C GLY A 196 38.82 -19.59 23.53
N GLU A 197 39.31 -20.82 23.42
CA GLU A 197 40.50 -21.37 24.05
C GLU A 197 40.64 -21.38 25.59
N ARG A 198 40.35 -22.57 26.15
CA ARG A 198 41.06 -23.11 27.32
C ARG A 198 42.42 -23.66 26.86
N GLY A 199 43.51 -23.12 27.41
CA GLY A 199 44.80 -23.82 27.59
C GLY A 199 45.26 -23.53 29.02
N VAL A 200 45.14 -24.45 29.98
CA VAL A 200 46.05 -25.57 30.31
C VAL A 200 47.52 -25.13 30.47
N GLY A 201 47.96 -25.02 31.72
CA GLY A 201 49.18 -25.71 32.17
C GLY A 201 50.22 -24.92 32.99
N SER A 202 50.65 -25.58 34.09
CA SER A 202 51.89 -25.39 34.88
C SER A 202 51.77 -24.47 36.12
N ALA A 203 51.76 -24.93 37.38
CA ALA A 203 52.61 -25.83 38.20
C ALA A 203 53.66 -25.09 39.07
N GLY A 204 53.66 -25.43 40.37
CA GLY A 204 54.70 -25.14 41.39
C GLY A 204 54.55 -23.79 42.12
N SER A 205 54.86 -23.61 43.40
CA SER A 205 55.38 -24.47 44.46
C SER A 205 55.35 -23.66 45.78
N VAL A 206 55.29 -24.38 46.91
CA VAL A 206 55.50 -23.98 48.33
C VAL A 206 54.35 -23.28 49.04
#